data_AF-A0A453G7L2-F1
#
_entry.id   AF-A0A453G7L2-F1
#
_cell.length_a   1.000
_cell.length_b   1.000
_cell.length_c   1.000
_cell.angle_alpha   90.00
_cell.angle_beta   90.00
_cell.angle_gamma   90.00
#
_symmetry.space_group_name_H-M   'P 1'
#
loop_
_entity.id
_entity.type
_entity.pdbx_description
1 polymer ?
#
loop_
_entity_poly.entity_id
_entity_poly.type
_entity_poly.pdbx_seq_one_letter_code
_entity_poly.pdbx_strand_id
1 'polypeptide(L)'
;TLLYTPSVYEHQLQSNSRFVNVGWIWDKTIPDPRYVSTMPVQWDDVYKTIESLNGGEQKLKVGLLNFNSTEFGSWTQLLPESEFSIIRLEHANESITWQTLYPEWIDEEEETEIPSCPSLPEPNFPRGTHFDVIAVKLPCTRVGGWSRDVARLHLQLSAAKLAVTAARGNRGVHVMFVTECFPLPNLFSCKNLKKHEGNAWLYKPDSKALKEKLRLPIGSCELAVPLKAKCKLITISAVFNVSA
;
A
#
# COMPACT_ATOMS: atom_id res chain seq x y z
N THR A 1 -59.95 19.69 23.87
CA THR A 1 -58.74 19.34 23.09
C THR A 1 -57.55 19.42 24.00
N LEU A 2 -57.20 18.30 24.63
CA LEU A 2 -56.07 18.16 25.57
C LEU A 2 -55.00 17.34 24.86
N LEU A 3 -53.83 17.95 24.66
CA LEU A 3 -52.66 17.31 24.07
C LEU A 3 -51.95 16.50 25.17
N TYR A 4 -51.88 15.19 24.99
CA TYR A 4 -51.09 14.28 25.81
C TYR A 4 -49.93 13.77 24.96
N THR A 5 -48.70 14.18 25.30
CA THR A 5 -47.46 13.67 24.70
C THR A 5 -47.09 12.33 25.33
N PRO A 6 -46.70 11.30 24.55
CA PRO A 6 -46.09 10.11 25.12
C PRO A 6 -44.59 10.33 25.33
N SER A 7 -44.12 9.98 26.52
CA SER A 7 -42.71 9.89 26.90
C SER A 7 -41.98 8.80 26.10
N VAL A 8 -40.88 9.15 25.44
CA VAL A 8 -39.96 8.19 24.82
C VAL A 8 -39.08 7.59 25.92
N TYR A 9 -39.22 6.28 26.13
CA TYR A 9 -38.33 5.50 26.99
C TYR A 9 -36.96 5.35 26.33
N GLU A 10 -35.93 5.89 26.98
CA GLU A 10 -34.53 5.72 26.60
C GLU A 10 -34.00 4.42 27.22
N HIS A 11 -33.96 3.35 26.43
CA HIS A 11 -33.19 2.17 26.82
C HIS A 11 -31.71 2.42 26.56
N GLN A 12 -31.00 2.78 27.63
CA GLN A 12 -29.54 2.66 27.70
C GLN A 12 -29.13 1.21 27.50
N LEU A 13 -28.83 0.83 26.26
CA LEU A 13 -27.97 -0.32 25.98
C LEU A 13 -26.53 0.18 26.06
N GLN A 14 -25.96 0.05 27.26
CA GLN A 14 -24.53 0.15 27.49
C GLN A 14 -23.83 -0.99 26.72
N SER A 15 -23.52 -0.75 25.44
CA SER A 15 -22.54 -1.55 24.72
C SER A 15 -21.17 -0.96 24.98
N ASN A 16 -20.31 -1.75 25.65
CA ASN A 16 -18.90 -1.44 25.89
C ASN A 16 -18.10 -1.50 24.58
N SER A 17 -18.38 -0.62 23.62
CA SER A 17 -17.49 -0.37 22.50
C SER A 17 -16.43 0.63 22.95
N ARG A 18 -15.17 0.18 23.00
CA ARG A 18 -14.01 1.07 23.15
C ARG A 18 -14.04 2.05 21.98
N PHE A 19 -14.63 3.23 22.17
CA PHE A 19 -14.55 4.33 21.23
C PHE A 19 -13.10 4.78 21.19
N VAL A 20 -12.33 4.19 20.28
CA VAL A 20 -11.08 4.78 19.82
C VAL A 20 -11.51 6.07 19.14
N ASN A 21 -11.14 7.23 19.71
CA ASN A 21 -11.36 8.52 19.07
C ASN A 21 -10.86 8.38 17.62
N VAL A 22 -11.68 8.65 16.60
CA VAL A 22 -11.24 8.48 15.20
C VAL A 22 -10.69 9.80 14.67
N GLY A 23 -11.08 10.93 15.26
CA GLY A 23 -10.74 12.29 14.79
C GLY A 23 -9.25 12.61 14.79
N TRP A 24 -8.52 12.22 15.84
CA TRP A 24 -7.06 12.42 15.97
C TRP A 24 -6.21 11.60 14.99
N ILE A 25 -6.75 10.59 14.30
CA ILE A 25 -6.00 9.80 13.31
C ILE A 25 -5.94 10.50 11.95
N TRP A 26 -6.95 11.32 11.64
CA TRP A 26 -7.14 11.98 10.35
C TRP A 26 -6.83 13.49 10.39
N ASP A 27 -6.31 14.02 11.50
CA ASP A 27 -6.08 15.45 11.70
C ASP A 27 -4.65 15.89 11.30
N LYS A 28 -4.59 16.95 10.48
CA LYS A 28 -3.44 17.82 10.11
C LYS A 28 -2.47 17.47 8.98
N THR A 29 -2.88 16.75 7.95
CA THR A 29 -2.19 16.84 6.65
C THR A 29 -3.20 17.20 5.58
N ILE A 30 -2.94 18.28 4.84
CA ILE A 30 -3.72 18.59 3.64
C ILE A 30 -3.58 17.36 2.74
N PRO A 31 -4.70 16.69 2.38
CA PRO A 31 -4.62 15.49 1.56
C PRO A 31 -3.96 15.86 0.23
N ASP A 32 -2.88 15.17 -0.11
CA ASP A 32 -2.24 15.35 -1.40
C ASP A 32 -3.21 14.88 -2.48
N PRO A 33 -3.63 15.75 -3.42
CA PRO A 33 -4.63 15.42 -4.41
C PRO A 33 -4.21 14.24 -5.30
N ARG A 34 -2.91 13.94 -5.42
CA ARG A 34 -2.40 12.78 -6.17
C ARG A 34 -2.87 11.45 -5.55
N TYR A 35 -3.09 11.38 -4.24
CA TYR A 35 -3.51 10.15 -3.54
C TYR A 35 -5.03 9.99 -3.44
N VAL A 36 -5.78 11.07 -3.69
CA VAL A 36 -7.23 11.08 -3.54
C VAL A 36 -7.89 10.34 -4.70
N SER A 37 -8.70 9.33 -4.36
CA SER A 37 -9.56 8.63 -5.32
C SER A 37 -10.96 9.25 -5.32
N THR A 38 -11.37 9.80 -6.47
CA THR A 38 -12.70 10.41 -6.69
C THR A 38 -13.82 9.39 -6.83
N MET A 39 -13.48 8.11 -7.01
CA MET A 39 -14.44 7.04 -7.18
C MET A 39 -15.05 6.63 -5.82
N PRO A 40 -16.38 6.51 -5.71
CA PRO A 40 -17.02 5.94 -4.51
C PRO A 40 -16.73 4.44 -4.41
N VAL A 41 -16.61 3.95 -3.18
CA VAL A 41 -16.47 2.51 -2.91
C VAL A 41 -17.80 1.82 -3.16
N GLN A 42 -17.80 0.76 -3.97
CA GLN A 42 -18.98 -0.09 -4.18
C GLN A 42 -18.97 -1.19 -3.10
N TRP A 43 -19.66 -0.93 -1.99
CA TRP A 43 -19.56 -1.79 -0.79
C TRP A 43 -20.10 -3.20 -1.00
N ASP A 44 -21.10 -3.38 -1.87
CA ASP A 44 -21.61 -4.72 -2.22
C ASP A 44 -20.55 -5.56 -2.93
N ASP A 45 -19.77 -4.95 -3.81
CA ASP A 45 -18.67 -5.62 -4.52
C ASP A 45 -17.52 -5.96 -3.57
N VAL A 46 -17.19 -5.04 -2.65
CA VAL A 46 -16.23 -5.27 -1.57
C VAL A 46 -16.67 -6.44 -0.70
N TYR A 47 -17.94 -6.48 -0.29
CA TYR A 47 -18.51 -7.54 0.52
C TYR A 47 -18.43 -8.90 -0.19
N LYS A 48 -18.98 -9.00 -1.41
CA LYS A 48 -18.92 -10.23 -2.21
C LYS A 48 -17.48 -10.69 -2.39
N THR A 49 -16.55 -9.77 -2.61
CA THR A 49 -15.13 -10.07 -2.79
C THR A 49 -14.52 -10.68 -1.52
N ILE A 50 -14.73 -10.04 -0.37
CA ILE A 50 -14.10 -10.45 0.90
C ILE A 50 -14.80 -11.62 1.58
N GLU A 51 -16.11 -11.81 1.36
CA GLU A 51 -16.90 -12.92 1.91
C GLU A 51 -16.32 -14.28 1.49
N SER A 52 -15.72 -14.36 0.30
CA SER A 52 -15.04 -15.59 -0.17
C SER A 52 -13.87 -16.04 0.71
N LEU A 53 -13.32 -15.14 1.54
CA LEU A 53 -12.29 -15.44 2.54
C LEU A 53 -12.88 -15.86 3.90
N ASN A 54 -14.13 -15.47 4.17
CA ASN A 54 -14.82 -15.67 5.45
C ASN A 54 -15.55 -17.01 5.49
N GLY A 55 -14.93 -18.11 5.05
CA GLY A 55 -15.53 -19.46 4.96
C GLY A 55 -15.96 -20.09 6.29
N GLY A 56 -16.92 -19.47 6.98
CA GLY A 56 -17.40 -19.76 8.33
C GLY A 56 -16.80 -18.84 9.39
N GLU A 57 -17.54 -17.78 9.76
CA GLU A 57 -17.40 -16.96 10.99
C GLU A 57 -15.99 -16.41 11.36
N GLN A 58 -15.02 -16.46 10.45
CA GLN A 58 -13.65 -16.09 10.76
C GLN A 58 -13.50 -14.57 10.87
N LYS A 59 -13.16 -14.10 12.08
CA LYS A 59 -12.80 -12.71 12.34
C LYS A 59 -11.52 -12.36 11.60
N LEU A 60 -11.60 -11.43 10.65
CA LEU A 60 -10.45 -10.98 9.87
C LEU A 60 -9.71 -9.86 10.59
N LYS A 61 -8.39 -9.80 10.43
CA LYS A 61 -7.58 -8.61 10.72
C LYS A 61 -7.31 -7.88 9.41
N VAL A 62 -7.94 -6.72 9.24
CA VAL A 62 -7.90 -5.93 8.00
C VAL A 62 -7.05 -4.68 8.20
N GLY A 63 -6.02 -4.53 7.37
CA GLY A 63 -5.24 -3.31 7.25
C GLY A 63 -5.84 -2.40 6.19
N LEU A 64 -6.19 -1.17 6.54
CA LEU A 64 -6.79 -0.19 5.64
C LEU A 64 -5.78 0.87 5.24
N LEU A 65 -5.50 0.99 3.93
CA LEU A 65 -4.59 1.97 3.36
C LEU A 65 -5.33 2.89 2.38
N ASN A 66 -5.17 4.20 2.55
CA ASN A 66 -5.74 5.25 1.69
C ASN A 66 -7.28 5.29 1.59
N PHE A 67 -7.97 4.84 2.64
CA PHE A 67 -9.40 5.10 2.81
C PHE A 67 -9.62 6.35 3.65
N ASN A 68 -10.71 7.07 3.44
CA ASN A 68 -11.06 8.21 4.28
C ASN A 68 -11.81 7.77 5.57
N SER A 69 -12.08 8.72 6.47
CA SER A 69 -12.74 8.46 7.75
C SER A 69 -14.17 7.90 7.61
N THR A 70 -14.93 8.34 6.61
CA THR A 70 -16.28 7.82 6.35
C THR A 70 -16.24 6.37 5.84
N GLU A 71 -15.28 6.07 4.96
CA GLU A 71 -15.07 4.73 4.41
C GLU A 71 -14.57 3.76 5.49
N PHE A 72 -13.77 4.24 6.45
CA PHE A 72 -13.41 3.46 7.63
C PHE A 72 -14.66 3.02 8.42
N GLY A 73 -15.61 3.95 8.65
CA GLY A 73 -16.88 3.62 9.29
C GLY A 73 -17.66 2.54 8.53
N SER A 74 -17.77 2.67 7.21
CA SER A 74 -18.42 1.67 6.35
C SER A 74 -17.75 0.29 6.42
N TRP A 75 -16.42 0.23 6.46
CA TRP A 75 -15.68 -1.02 6.67
C TRP A 75 -16.07 -1.71 7.98
N THR A 76 -16.12 -0.97 9.08
CA THR A 76 -16.49 -1.52 10.39
C THR A 76 -17.94 -1.98 10.46
N GLN A 77 -18.84 -1.32 9.74
CA GLN A 77 -20.25 -1.74 9.65
C GLN A 77 -20.39 -3.01 8.79
N LEU A 78 -19.59 -3.12 7.72
CA LEU A 78 -19.66 -4.24 6.78
C LEU A 78 -19.20 -5.56 7.41
N LEU A 79 -18.17 -5.53 8.27
CA LEU A 79 -17.64 -6.70 8.96
C LEU A 79 -17.49 -6.43 10.46
N PRO A 80 -18.58 -6.40 11.23
CA PRO A 80 -18.58 -5.94 12.63
C PRO A 80 -17.71 -6.80 13.57
N GLU A 81 -17.51 -8.07 13.23
CA GLU A 81 -16.71 -9.00 14.04
C GLU A 81 -15.21 -8.96 13.72
N SER A 82 -14.79 -8.20 12.71
CA SER A 82 -13.40 -8.11 12.25
C SER A 82 -12.64 -6.97 12.94
N GLU A 83 -11.31 -7.11 13.03
CA GLU A 83 -10.42 -6.09 13.56
C GLU A 83 -9.87 -5.22 12.41
N PHE A 84 -9.89 -3.89 12.58
CA PHE A 84 -9.42 -2.95 11.57
C PHE A 84 -8.26 -2.09 12.09
N SER A 85 -7.21 -1.96 11.29
CA SER A 85 -6.09 -1.06 11.56
C SER A 85 -5.89 -0.09 10.42
N ILE A 86 -5.82 1.21 10.73
CA ILE A 86 -5.47 2.24 9.75
C ILE A 86 -3.96 2.21 9.55
N ILE A 87 -3.52 2.09 8.30
CA ILE A 87 -2.11 2.12 7.91
C ILE A 87 -1.79 3.52 7.43
N ARG A 88 -0.89 4.20 8.14
CA ARG A 88 -0.44 5.55 7.78
C ARG A 88 0.65 5.46 6.73
N LEU A 89 0.56 6.29 5.71
CA LEU A 89 1.57 6.43 4.67
C LEU A 89 1.76 7.92 4.38
N GLU A 90 2.97 8.41 4.62
CA GLU A 90 3.33 9.77 4.23
C GLU A 90 3.35 9.87 2.70
N HIS A 91 2.89 10.99 2.15
CA HIS A 91 2.88 11.18 0.71
C HIS A 91 4.30 11.36 0.16
N ALA A 92 4.52 10.89 -1.07
CA ALA A 92 5.75 11.19 -1.81
C ALA A 92 5.95 12.71 -1.89
N ASN A 93 7.21 13.18 -1.88
CA ASN A 93 7.48 14.59 -2.11
C ASN A 93 6.91 15.03 -3.47
N GLU A 94 6.44 16.27 -3.58
CA GLU A 94 5.92 16.85 -4.83
C GLU A 94 6.98 16.86 -5.94
N SER A 95 8.27 16.93 -5.58
CA SER A 95 9.38 16.83 -6.54
C SER A 95 9.54 15.44 -7.17
N ILE A 96 8.97 14.40 -6.56
CA ILE A 96 9.02 13.03 -7.10
C ILE A 96 7.95 12.91 -8.18
N THR A 97 8.41 12.88 -9.42
CA THR A 97 7.61 12.66 -10.62
C THR A 97 7.86 11.29 -11.21
N TRP A 98 7.06 10.91 -12.22
CA TRP A 98 7.32 9.68 -12.94
C TRP A 98 8.69 9.72 -13.63
N GLN A 99 9.05 10.85 -14.22
CA GLN A 99 10.31 11.07 -14.95
C GLN A 99 11.52 11.02 -14.04
N THR A 100 11.41 11.42 -12.78
CA THR A 100 12.51 11.30 -11.81
C THR A 100 12.76 9.84 -11.40
N LEU A 101 11.73 9.00 -11.38
CA LEU A 101 11.86 7.57 -11.07
C LEU A 101 12.27 6.77 -12.32
N TYR A 102 11.63 7.07 -13.46
CA TYR A 102 11.82 6.37 -14.73
C TYR A 102 12.16 7.39 -15.84
N PRO A 103 13.39 7.93 -15.84
CA PRO A 103 13.86 8.79 -16.91
C PRO A 103 13.96 8.03 -18.24
N GLU A 104 13.89 8.77 -19.36
CA GLU A 104 14.03 8.20 -20.70
C GLU A 104 15.44 7.68 -20.98
N TRP A 105 16.45 8.30 -20.36
CA TRP A 105 17.86 7.95 -20.47
C TRP A 105 18.50 7.96 -19.09
N ILE A 106 19.44 7.03 -18.88
CA ILE A 106 20.31 6.99 -17.71
C ILE A 106 21.75 6.92 -18.19
N ASP A 107 22.65 7.62 -17.50
CA ASP A 107 24.09 7.42 -17.66
C ASP A 107 24.47 6.12 -16.94
N GLU A 108 24.39 5.00 -17.67
CA GLU A 108 24.62 3.66 -17.10
C GLU A 108 26.02 3.50 -16.47
N GLU A 109 27.00 4.27 -16.95
CA GLU A 109 28.39 4.22 -16.49
C GLU A 109 28.74 5.34 -15.48
N GLU A 110 27.79 6.22 -15.15
CA GLU A 110 27.97 7.43 -14.33
C GLU A 110 29.18 8.28 -14.76
N GLU A 111 29.50 8.34 -16.06
CA GLU A 111 30.67 9.08 -16.58
C GLU A 111 30.51 10.60 -16.44
N THR A 112 29.26 11.08 -16.45
CA THR A 112 28.92 12.50 -16.51
C THR A 112 28.08 12.96 -15.32
N GLU A 113 27.08 12.18 -14.93
CA GLU A 113 26.16 12.53 -13.84
C GLU A 113 25.91 11.32 -12.93
N ILE A 114 25.91 11.55 -11.61
CA ILE A 114 25.48 10.56 -10.63
C ILE A 114 23.98 10.76 -10.41
N PRO A 115 23.10 9.82 -10.84
CA PRO A 115 21.66 9.98 -10.67
C PRO A 115 21.30 9.98 -9.17
N SER A 116 20.61 11.02 -8.71
CA SER A 116 20.00 11.02 -7.38
C SER A 116 18.61 10.41 -7.47
N CYS A 117 18.47 9.18 -6.95
CA CYS A 117 17.19 8.49 -6.92
C CYS A 117 16.41 8.86 -5.66
N PRO A 118 15.23 9.50 -5.81
CA PRO A 118 14.42 9.82 -4.66
C PRO A 118 13.80 8.55 -4.08
N SER A 119 13.79 8.44 -2.75
CA SER A 119 13.09 7.36 -2.06
C SER A 119 11.63 7.73 -1.82
N LEU A 120 10.75 6.72 -1.89
CA LEU A 120 9.36 6.85 -1.47
C LEU A 120 9.24 6.55 0.03
N PRO A 121 8.44 7.32 0.79
CA PRO A 121 8.20 7.04 2.20
C PRO A 121 7.70 5.61 2.45
N GLU A 122 8.05 5.02 3.58
CA GLU A 122 7.58 3.68 3.94
C GLU A 122 6.25 3.74 4.71
N PRO A 123 5.37 2.73 4.58
CA PRO A 123 4.17 2.65 5.39
C PRO A 123 4.53 2.45 6.87
N ASN A 124 3.87 3.21 7.75
CA ASN A 124 4.07 3.13 9.19
C ASN A 124 3.02 2.20 9.83
N PHE A 125 3.49 1.13 10.47
CA PHE A 125 2.67 0.20 11.23
C PHE A 125 3.50 -0.47 12.33
N PRO A 126 2.89 -0.91 13.45
CA PRO A 126 3.63 -1.56 14.53
C PRO A 126 4.29 -2.86 14.04
N ARG A 127 5.57 -3.05 14.38
CA ARG A 127 6.28 -4.30 14.06
C ARG A 127 5.55 -5.50 14.67
N GLY A 128 5.47 -6.59 13.91
CA GLY A 128 4.80 -7.82 14.35
C GLY A 128 3.28 -7.82 14.19
N THR A 129 2.68 -6.70 13.72
CA THR A 129 1.27 -6.65 13.31
C THR A 129 1.03 -7.67 12.19
N HIS A 130 -0.08 -8.39 12.29
CA HIS A 130 -0.50 -9.38 11.31
C HIS A 130 -1.82 -8.96 10.68
N PHE A 131 -1.94 -9.20 9.39
CA PHE A 131 -3.16 -8.94 8.62
C PHE A 131 -3.54 -10.20 7.83
N ASP A 132 -4.83 -10.47 7.75
CA ASP A 132 -5.38 -11.46 6.81
C ASP A 132 -5.62 -10.82 5.44
N VAL A 133 -6.02 -9.54 5.46
CA VAL A 133 -6.29 -8.72 4.28
C VAL A 133 -5.69 -7.33 4.45
N ILE A 134 -4.99 -6.84 3.43
CA ILE A 134 -4.62 -5.44 3.28
C ILE A 134 -5.52 -4.86 2.18
N ALA A 135 -6.47 -4.02 2.55
CA ALA A 135 -7.31 -3.30 1.60
C ALA A 135 -6.68 -1.94 1.29
N VAL A 136 -6.68 -1.58 0.00
CA VAL A 136 -6.06 -0.35 -0.50
C VAL A 136 -7.00 0.31 -1.50
N LYS A 137 -7.35 1.58 -1.26
CA LYS A 137 -8.05 2.38 -2.27
C LYS A 137 -7.03 3.06 -3.17
N LEU A 138 -7.12 2.89 -4.48
CA LEU A 138 -6.21 3.54 -5.42
C LEU A 138 -6.89 4.72 -6.13
N PRO A 139 -6.18 5.84 -6.33
CA PRO A 139 -6.61 6.84 -7.32
C PRO A 139 -6.56 6.21 -8.72
N CYS A 140 -7.43 6.68 -9.61
CA CYS A 140 -7.51 6.21 -11.00
C CYS A 140 -7.99 7.37 -11.86
N THR A 141 -7.11 7.90 -12.71
CA THR A 141 -7.43 8.94 -13.68
C THR A 141 -7.80 8.26 -15.01
N ARG A 142 -8.98 8.58 -15.54
CA ARG A 142 -9.43 8.00 -16.84
C ARG A 142 -8.78 8.69 -18.04
N VAL A 143 -8.20 9.86 -17.84
CA VAL A 143 -7.35 10.54 -18.83
C VAL A 143 -6.02 9.80 -18.87
N GLY A 144 -5.48 9.52 -20.06
CA GLY A 144 -4.29 8.66 -20.24
C GLY A 144 -3.12 8.98 -19.30
N GLY A 145 -2.30 7.97 -18.99
CA GLY A 145 -1.15 8.11 -18.08
C GLY A 145 -1.37 7.55 -16.67
N TRP A 146 -2.52 6.93 -16.37
CA TRP A 146 -2.78 6.29 -15.08
C TRP A 146 -1.78 5.19 -14.68
N SER A 147 -1.12 4.58 -15.67
CA SER A 147 -0.06 3.59 -15.45
C SER A 147 1.29 4.21 -15.07
N ARG A 148 1.45 5.51 -15.31
CA ARG A 148 2.63 6.33 -15.01
C ARG A 148 2.33 7.32 -13.88
N ASP A 149 1.71 6.82 -12.81
CA ASP A 149 1.28 7.63 -11.68
C ASP A 149 2.06 7.26 -10.41
N VAL A 150 2.71 8.25 -9.79
CA VAL A 150 3.58 8.07 -8.61
C VAL A 150 2.78 7.64 -7.39
N ALA A 151 1.60 8.23 -7.13
CA ALA A 151 0.80 7.91 -5.97
C ALA A 151 0.26 6.47 -6.04
N ARG A 152 -0.20 6.04 -7.22
CA ARG A 152 -0.60 4.66 -7.46
C ARG A 152 0.54 3.68 -7.33
N LEU A 153 1.70 4.00 -7.89
CA LEU A 153 2.90 3.17 -7.75
C LEU A 153 3.25 3.03 -6.27
N HIS A 154 3.28 4.14 -5.56
CA HIS A 154 3.62 4.20 -4.14
C HIS A 154 2.66 3.37 -3.27
N LEU A 155 1.35 3.56 -3.42
CA LEU A 155 0.34 2.80 -2.68
C LEU A 155 0.46 1.28 -2.90
N GLN A 156 0.74 0.87 -4.13
CA GLN A 156 0.87 -0.55 -4.48
C GLN A 156 2.18 -1.16 -4.01
N LEU A 157 3.28 -0.41 -4.03
CA LEU A 157 4.55 -0.82 -3.41
C LEU A 157 4.39 -0.96 -1.90
N SER A 158 3.74 0.00 -1.25
CA SER A 158 3.45 -0.04 0.18
C SER A 158 2.57 -1.25 0.53
N ALA A 159 1.51 -1.50 -0.23
CA ALA A 159 0.68 -2.70 -0.10
C ALA A 159 1.49 -4.00 -0.22
N ALA A 160 2.39 -4.07 -1.19
CA ALA A 160 3.26 -5.23 -1.39
C ALA A 160 4.23 -5.44 -0.22
N LYS A 161 4.87 -4.36 0.27
CA LYS A 161 5.76 -4.41 1.44
C LYS A 161 5.00 -4.84 2.69
N LEU A 162 3.80 -4.30 2.92
CA LEU A 162 2.91 -4.71 4.01
C LEU A 162 2.56 -6.20 3.91
N ALA A 163 2.20 -6.70 2.71
CA ALA A 163 1.86 -8.11 2.52
C ALA A 163 3.04 -9.05 2.82
N VAL A 164 4.26 -8.65 2.46
CA VAL A 164 5.48 -9.44 2.75
C VAL A 164 5.85 -9.40 4.24
N THR A 165 5.77 -8.22 4.86
CA THR A 165 6.17 -8.02 6.27
C THR A 165 5.15 -8.57 7.26
N ALA A 166 3.86 -8.53 6.95
CA ALA A 166 2.78 -9.05 7.79
C ALA A 166 2.56 -10.57 7.62
N ALA A 167 3.13 -11.19 6.58
CA ALA A 167 3.03 -12.63 6.37
C ALA A 167 3.72 -13.42 7.49
N ARG A 168 3.07 -14.48 7.97
CA ARG A 168 3.60 -15.37 9.03
C ARG A 168 3.69 -16.80 8.54
N GLY A 169 4.90 -17.36 8.55
CA GLY A 169 5.15 -18.73 8.08
C GLY A 169 4.64 -18.92 6.65
N ASN A 170 3.82 -19.95 6.44
CA ASN A 170 3.20 -20.23 5.14
C ASN A 170 1.83 -19.55 4.94
N ARG A 171 1.36 -18.72 5.90
CA ARG A 171 0.12 -17.95 5.77
C ARG A 171 0.42 -16.61 5.10
N GLY A 172 0.15 -16.56 3.80
CA GLY A 172 0.22 -15.32 3.01
C GLY A 172 -0.94 -14.38 3.31
N VAL A 173 -0.71 -13.10 3.06
CA VAL A 173 -1.70 -12.01 3.24
C VAL A 173 -2.42 -11.75 1.93
N HIS A 174 -3.74 -11.57 1.97
CA HIS A 174 -4.47 -11.13 0.77
C HIS A 174 -4.33 -9.62 0.60
N VAL A 175 -4.28 -9.16 -0.64
CA VAL A 175 -4.25 -7.73 -0.96
C VAL A 175 -5.48 -7.41 -1.80
N MET A 176 -6.32 -6.51 -1.30
CA MET A 176 -7.52 -6.08 -1.99
C MET A 176 -7.36 -4.65 -2.49
N PHE A 177 -7.52 -4.44 -3.80
CA PHE A 177 -7.54 -3.11 -4.39
C PHE A 177 -8.96 -2.67 -4.68
N VAL A 178 -9.31 -1.45 -4.26
CA VAL A 178 -10.56 -0.79 -4.63
C VAL A 178 -10.23 0.29 -5.66
N THR A 179 -10.47 0.01 -6.95
CA THR A 179 -10.09 0.85 -8.08
C THR A 179 -10.76 0.39 -9.40
N GLU A 180 -11.01 1.32 -10.33
CA GLU A 180 -11.48 1.00 -11.69
C GLU A 180 -10.34 0.66 -12.66
N CYS A 181 -9.10 0.99 -12.29
CA CYS A 181 -7.95 0.79 -13.16
C CYS A 181 -7.16 -0.44 -12.72
N PHE A 182 -6.55 -1.16 -13.66
CA PHE A 182 -5.80 -2.38 -13.34
C PHE A 182 -4.66 -2.15 -12.33
N PRO A 183 -4.55 -2.98 -11.28
CA PRO A 183 -3.36 -3.04 -10.42
C PRO A 183 -2.11 -3.43 -11.22
N LEU A 184 -0.93 -3.03 -10.74
CA LEU A 184 0.37 -3.21 -11.38
C LEU A 184 0.64 -4.70 -11.61
N PRO A 185 0.62 -5.19 -12.87
CA PRO A 185 0.76 -6.62 -13.15
C PRO A 185 2.09 -7.19 -12.70
N ASN A 186 3.13 -6.34 -12.64
CA ASN A 186 4.46 -6.71 -12.15
C ASN A 186 4.44 -7.10 -10.67
N LEU A 187 3.62 -6.49 -9.82
CA LEU A 187 3.50 -6.88 -8.41
C LEU A 187 2.33 -7.85 -8.19
N PHE A 188 1.20 -7.58 -8.84
CA PHE A 188 -0.08 -8.27 -8.66
C PHE A 188 -0.54 -8.90 -9.96
N SER A 189 0.11 -10.00 -10.34
CA SER A 189 -0.17 -10.73 -11.58
C SER A 189 -1.51 -11.45 -11.55
N CYS A 190 -2.16 -11.61 -12.72
CA CYS A 190 -3.46 -12.29 -12.86
C CYS A 190 -3.49 -13.72 -12.29
N LYS A 191 -2.38 -14.47 -12.33
CA LYS A 191 -2.29 -15.81 -11.71
C LYS A 191 -2.57 -15.81 -10.20
N ASN A 192 -2.37 -14.67 -9.54
CA ASN A 192 -2.57 -14.49 -8.10
C ASN A 192 -3.93 -13.85 -7.79
N LEU A 193 -4.69 -13.42 -8.81
CA LEU A 193 -6.04 -12.90 -8.64
C LEU A 193 -6.95 -14.05 -8.18
N LYS A 194 -7.73 -13.81 -7.13
CA LYS A 194 -8.64 -14.80 -6.53
C LYS A 194 -10.09 -14.46 -6.78
N LYS A 195 -10.43 -13.18 -6.71
CA LYS A 195 -11.78 -12.70 -6.97
C LYS A 195 -11.72 -11.27 -7.50
N HIS A 196 -12.67 -10.94 -8.35
CA HIS A 196 -12.85 -9.60 -8.88
C HIS A 196 -14.35 -9.34 -9.05
N GLU A 197 -14.87 -8.36 -8.32
CA GLU A 197 -16.27 -7.89 -8.41
C GLU A 197 -16.23 -6.38 -8.63
N GLY A 198 -16.82 -5.89 -9.72
CA GLY A 198 -16.86 -4.46 -10.02
C GLY A 198 -15.50 -3.77 -9.97
N ASN A 199 -15.25 -2.98 -8.92
CA ASN A 199 -13.99 -2.27 -8.67
C ASN A 199 -13.14 -2.87 -7.53
N ALA A 200 -13.53 -4.03 -6.99
CA ALA A 200 -12.85 -4.72 -5.91
C ALA A 200 -12.04 -5.91 -6.46
N TRP A 201 -10.71 -5.83 -6.37
CA TRP A 201 -9.77 -6.84 -6.86
C TRP A 201 -9.06 -7.52 -5.70
N LEU A 202 -9.24 -8.82 -5.52
CA LEU A 202 -8.62 -9.57 -4.43
C LEU A 202 -7.51 -10.48 -4.93
N TYR A 203 -6.29 -10.22 -4.49
CA TYR A 203 -5.10 -11.01 -4.79
C TYR A 203 -4.63 -11.81 -3.60
N LYS A 204 -4.04 -12.97 -3.87
CA LYS A 204 -3.22 -13.72 -2.92
C LYS A 204 -1.81 -13.83 -3.50
N PRO A 205 -0.95 -12.83 -3.29
CA PRO A 205 0.41 -12.85 -3.83
C PRO A 205 1.25 -13.94 -3.17
N ASP A 206 2.18 -14.50 -3.95
CA ASP A 206 3.27 -15.32 -3.42
C ASP A 206 4.26 -14.40 -2.69
N SER A 207 4.37 -14.56 -1.37
CA SER A 207 5.20 -13.69 -0.53
C SER A 207 6.69 -13.78 -0.86
N LYS A 208 7.18 -14.94 -1.29
CA LYS A 208 8.60 -15.13 -1.66
C LYS A 208 8.90 -14.42 -2.97
N ALA A 209 8.07 -14.65 -3.99
CA ALA A 209 8.23 -13.98 -5.28
C ALA A 209 8.04 -12.46 -5.17
N LEU A 210 7.07 -12.01 -4.36
CA LEU A 210 6.85 -10.58 -4.11
C LEU A 210 8.03 -9.95 -3.37
N LYS A 211 8.62 -10.66 -2.40
CA LYS A 211 9.83 -10.21 -1.70
C LYS A 211 11.03 -10.03 -2.63
N GLU A 212 11.25 -10.95 -3.57
CA GLU A 212 12.33 -10.78 -4.56
C GLU A 212 12.08 -9.59 -5.49
N LYS A 213 10.83 -9.34 -5.89
CA LYS A 213 10.47 -8.15 -6.68
C LYS A 213 10.69 -6.85 -5.92
N LEU A 214 10.44 -6.82 -4.61
CA LEU A 214 10.67 -5.65 -3.77
C LEU A 214 12.15 -5.37 -3.47
N ARG A 215 13.06 -6.28 -3.83
CA ARG A 215 14.51 -6.03 -3.77
C ARG A 215 15.02 -5.30 -5.01
N LEU A 216 14.21 -5.24 -6.06
CA LEU A 216 14.57 -4.51 -7.27
C LEU A 216 14.42 -3.01 -7.02
N PRO A 217 15.27 -2.20 -7.66
CA PRO A 217 15.21 -0.75 -7.55
C PRO A 217 13.84 -0.18 -7.95
N ILE A 218 13.44 0.91 -7.29
CA ILE A 218 12.22 1.64 -7.64
C ILE A 218 12.61 2.72 -8.63
N GLY A 219 12.57 2.37 -9.92
CA GLY A 219 12.97 3.29 -10.98
C GLY A 219 14.19 2.81 -11.76
N SER A 220 14.37 3.36 -12.97
CA SER A 220 15.56 3.09 -13.77
C SER A 220 16.78 3.89 -13.32
N CYS A 221 16.60 4.98 -12.56
CA CYS A 221 17.72 5.81 -12.11
C CYS A 221 18.70 5.05 -11.20
N GLU A 222 18.27 3.98 -10.52
CA GLU A 222 19.11 3.16 -9.63
C GLU A 222 19.83 2.01 -10.37
N LEU A 223 19.68 1.93 -11.70
CA LEU A 223 20.31 0.88 -12.52
C LEU A 223 21.74 1.22 -12.96
N ALA A 224 22.19 2.47 -12.77
CA ALA A 224 23.54 2.90 -13.12
C ALA A 224 24.58 2.13 -12.29
N VAL A 225 25.71 1.76 -12.91
CA VAL A 225 26.81 1.04 -12.26
C VAL A 225 27.70 2.05 -11.53
N PRO A 226 27.76 2.05 -10.18
CA PRO A 226 28.45 3.12 -9.47
C PRO A 226 29.96 3.12 -9.75
N LEU A 227 30.54 4.26 -10.18
CA LEU A 227 31.99 4.36 -10.42
C LEU A 227 32.82 4.01 -9.17
N LYS A 228 32.29 4.30 -7.97
CA LYS A 228 32.94 3.95 -6.69
C LYS A 228 33.13 2.44 -6.49
N ALA A 229 32.37 1.59 -7.18
CA ALA A 229 32.56 0.14 -7.16
C ALA A 229 33.78 -0.30 -7.99
N LYS A 230 34.14 0.44 -9.05
CA LYS A 230 35.31 0.15 -9.91
C LYS A 230 36.65 0.42 -9.17
N CYS A 231 36.73 1.39 -8.25
CA CYS A 231 37.96 1.68 -7.49
C CYS A 231 38.33 0.69 -6.36
N LYS A 232 37.48 -0.29 -6.01
CA LYS A 232 37.82 -1.32 -5.01
C LYS A 232 38.61 -2.51 -5.58
N LEU A 233 38.82 -2.56 -6.89
CA LEU A 233 39.69 -3.52 -7.53
C LEU A 233 40.98 -2.81 -7.93
N ILE A 234 42.11 -3.38 -7.51
CA ILE A 234 43.50 -2.95 -7.74
C ILE A 234 44.06 -1.99 -6.67
N THR A 235 44.50 -2.56 -5.55
CA THR A 235 45.77 -2.17 -4.93
C THR A 235 46.48 -3.45 -4.52
N ILE A 236 47.15 -4.10 -5.48
CA ILE A 236 48.20 -5.09 -5.16
C ILE A 236 49.50 -4.30 -5.16
N SER A 237 49.96 -3.92 -3.97
CA SER A 237 51.27 -3.30 -3.80
C SER A 237 52.34 -4.34 -4.14
N ALA A 238 52.96 -4.22 -5.31
CA ALA A 238 54.15 -4.99 -5.65
C ALA A 238 55.33 -4.50 -4.78
N VAL A 239 55.74 -5.31 -3.80
CA VAL A 239 56.97 -5.09 -3.04
C VAL A 239 58.13 -5.58 -3.90
N PHE A 240 58.89 -4.66 -4.50
CA PHE A 240 60.21 -4.97 -5.07
C PHE A 240 61.25 -4.87 -3.96
N ASN A 241 61.74 -6.02 -3.46
CA ASN A 241 62.98 -6.07 -2.70
C ASN A 241 64.15 -6.12 -3.70
N VAL A 242 64.97 -5.07 -3.71
CA VAL A 242 66.30 -5.10 -4.33
C VAL A 242 67.31 -5.26 -3.19
N SER A 243 67.90 -6.45 -3.08
CA SER A 243 69.06 -6.68 -2.21
C SER A 243 70.32 -6.22 -2.96
N ALA A 244 71.14 -5.41 -2.28
CA ALA A 244 72.47 -4.99 -2.71
C ALA A 244 73.51 -6.11 -2.57
#